data_AF-A0A2T4RYV9-F1
#
_entry.id   AF-A0A2T4RYV9-F1
#
_cell.length_a   1.000
_cell.length_b   1.000
_cell.length_c   1.000
_cell.angle_alpha   90.00
_cell.angle_beta   90.00
_cell.angle_gamma   90.00
#
_symmetry.space_group_name_H-M   'P 1'
#
loop_
_entity.id
_entity.type
_entity.pdbx_description
1 polymer ?
#
loop_
_entity_poly.entity_id
_entity_poly.type
_entity_poly.pdbx_seq_one_letter_code
_entity_poly.pdbx_strand_id
1 'polypeptide(L)'
;YTLDQMDKLPNDVTDRINKVVKSFGDNVTNILSNSIAIVSQIISTLFLLIMVPFFLIYMLKDHEKFIPSVAKLFNGDRKVFVTNLLKDVNYPLQSYIQGQVTVSVILGIMLYIGYTIIGFESVFYTHL
;
A
#
# COMPACT_ATOMS: atom_id res chain seq x y z
N TYR A 1 1.96 51.25 48.24
CA TYR A 1 2.86 50.10 48.53
C TYR A 1 2.52 48.82 47.78
N THR A 2 1.42 48.74 47.03
CA THR A 2 1.00 47.50 46.33
C THR A 2 1.12 47.54 44.80
N LEU A 3 1.58 48.65 44.22
CA LEU A 3 1.67 48.84 42.75
C LEU A 3 3.11 48.76 42.20
N ASP A 4 4.10 48.47 43.04
CA ASP A 4 5.52 48.39 42.66
C ASP A 4 6.03 46.94 42.58
N GLN A 5 5.15 45.95 42.78
CA GLN A 5 5.45 44.53 42.64
C GLN A 5 4.94 43.93 41.32
N MET A 6 4.30 44.74 40.47
CA MET A 6 3.75 44.30 39.18
C MET A 6 4.75 44.43 38.01
N ASP A 7 5.93 45.02 38.22
CA ASP A 7 6.87 45.36 37.13
C ASP A 7 8.21 44.61 37.16
N LYS A 8 8.30 43.55 37.98
CA LYS A 8 9.40 42.59 37.91
C LYS A 8 8.83 41.19 37.79
N LEU A 9 8.37 40.86 36.59
CA LEU A 9 8.30 39.46 36.18
C LEU A 9 9.74 38.93 36.29
N PRO A 10 10.05 38.04 37.26
CA PRO A 10 11.40 37.52 37.40
C PRO A 10 11.74 36.75 36.12
N ASN A 11 13.01 36.75 35.72
CA ASN A 11 13.49 36.06 34.51
C ASN A 11 12.99 34.60 34.44
N ASP A 12 12.77 33.98 35.61
CA ASP A 12 12.14 32.66 35.76
C ASP A 12 10.75 32.51 35.11
N VAL A 13 9.90 33.55 35.13
CA VAL A 13 8.55 33.47 34.52
C VAL A 13 8.66 33.58 33.00
N THR A 14 9.49 34.49 32.50
CA THR A 14 9.76 34.65 31.07
C THR A 14 10.43 33.41 30.48
N ASP A 15 11.37 32.81 31.20
CA ASP A 15 12.04 31.57 30.80
C ASP A 15 11.09 30.38 30.80
N ARG A 16 10.19 30.29 31.78
CA ARG A 16 9.12 29.26 31.79
C ARG A 16 8.17 29.42 30.61
N ILE A 17 7.76 30.65 30.29
CA ILE A 17 6.88 30.93 29.13
C ILE A 17 7.59 30.54 27.83
N ASN A 18 8.85 30.95 27.64
CA ASN A 18 9.63 30.57 26.46
C ASN A 18 9.84 29.06 26.36
N LYS A 19 10.06 28.37 27.48
CA LYS A 19 10.21 26.91 27.50
C LYS A 19 8.91 26.21 27.13
N VAL A 20 7.76 26.69 27.63
CA VAL A 20 6.44 26.15 27.27
C VAL A 20 6.12 26.40 25.80
N VAL A 21 6.35 27.61 25.28
CA VAL A 21 6.14 27.96 23.87
C VAL A 21 7.04 27.12 22.95
N LYS A 22 8.31 26.95 23.33
CA LYS A 22 9.27 26.15 22.56
C LYS A 22 8.92 24.66 22.61
N SER A 23 8.60 24.10 23.78
CA SER A 23 8.16 22.71 23.90
C SER A 23 6.85 22.44 23.17
N PHE A 24 5.92 23.41 23.11
CA PHE A 24 4.73 23.31 22.27
C PHE A 24 5.07 23.32 20.79
N GLY A 25 5.92 24.25 20.34
CA GLY A 25 6.39 24.31 18.96
C GLY A 25 7.08 23.00 18.55
N ASP A 26 8.02 22.52 19.36
CA ASP A 26 8.77 21.29 19.11
C ASP A 26 7.83 20.07 19.09
N ASN A 27 6.86 19.96 20.00
CA ASN A 27 5.88 18.86 19.97
C ASN A 27 5.00 18.92 18.72
N VAL A 28 4.52 20.09 18.33
CA VAL A 28 3.66 20.26 17.14
C VAL A 28 4.45 19.91 15.87
N THR A 29 5.68 20.39 15.76
CA THR A 29 6.57 20.05 14.63
C THR A 29 6.88 18.55 14.62
N ASN A 30 7.19 17.94 15.76
CA ASN A 30 7.48 16.50 15.84
C ASN A 30 6.26 15.64 15.47
N ILE A 31 5.06 16.01 15.93
CA ILE A 31 3.82 15.31 15.56
C ILE A 31 3.58 15.43 14.05
N LEU A 32 3.70 16.64 13.50
CA LEU A 32 3.49 16.88 12.08
C LEU A 32 4.50 16.10 11.22
N SER A 33 5.79 16.16 11.56
CA SER A 33 6.84 15.41 10.86
C SER A 33 6.64 13.91 10.95
N ASN A 34 6.24 13.39 12.12
CA ASN A 34 5.97 11.96 12.29
C ASN A 34 4.74 11.51 11.49
N SER A 35 3.66 12.31 11.48
CA SER A 35 2.48 12.03 10.65
C SER A 35 2.81 12.02 9.16
N ILE A 36 3.59 13.00 8.68
CA ILE A 36 4.03 13.05 7.28
C ILE A 36 4.90 11.84 6.94
N ALA A 37 5.81 11.45 7.84
CA ALA A 37 6.67 10.29 7.64
C ALA A 37 5.85 8.98 7.54
N ILE A 38 4.87 8.79 8.43
CA ILE A 38 3.99 7.61 8.40
C ILE A 38 3.16 7.58 7.11
N VAL A 39 2.56 8.70 6.71
CA VAL A 39 1.78 8.80 5.47
C VAL A 39 2.66 8.52 4.25
N SER A 40 3.85 9.12 4.19
CA SER A 40 4.81 8.86 3.12
C SER A 40 5.22 7.39 3.06
N GLN A 41 5.47 6.78 4.22
CA GLN A 41 5.85 5.37 4.29
C GLN A 41 4.71 4.46 3.82
N ILE A 42 3.46 4.73 4.22
CA ILE A 42 2.29 4.00 3.74
C ILE A 42 2.17 4.13 2.22
N ILE A 43 2.31 5.34 1.68
CA ILE A 43 2.26 5.57 0.23
C ILE A 43 3.36 4.79 -0.48
N SER A 44 4.61 4.86 0.00
CA SER A 44 5.74 4.11 -0.58
C SER A 44 5.53 2.61 -0.50
N THR A 45 5.02 2.09 0.63
CA THR A 45 4.73 0.67 0.81
C THR A 45 3.59 0.21 -0.11
N LEU A 46 2.52 0.98 -0.23
CA LEU A 46 1.43 0.69 -1.16
C LEU A 46 1.91 0.71 -2.61
N PHE A 47 2.74 1.70 -2.97
CA PHE A 47 3.32 1.79 -4.29
C PHE A 47 4.19 0.57 -4.58
N LEU A 48 5.05 0.16 -3.64
CA LEU A 48 5.86 -1.06 -3.75
C LEU A 48 4.99 -2.32 -3.84
N LEU A 49 3.96 -2.42 -3.00
CA LEU A 49 3.02 -3.54 -2.96
C LEU A 49 2.30 -3.73 -4.30
N ILE A 50 2.03 -2.65 -5.04
CA ILE A 50 1.39 -2.70 -6.36
C ILE A 50 2.44 -2.86 -7.48
N MET A 51 3.55 -2.13 -7.40
CA MET A 51 4.61 -2.15 -8.42
C MET A 51 5.32 -3.50 -8.50
N VAL A 52 5.63 -4.14 -7.37
CA VAL A 52 6.33 -5.44 -7.36
C VAL A 52 5.55 -6.54 -8.08
N PRO A 53 4.27 -6.80 -7.79
CA PRO A 53 3.51 -7.81 -8.52
C PRO A 53 3.26 -7.39 -9.97
N PHE A 54 3.05 -6.10 -10.25
CA PHE A 54 2.92 -5.62 -11.63
C PHE A 54 4.21 -5.89 -12.44
N PHE A 55 5.36 -5.53 -11.88
CA PHE A 55 6.67 -5.76 -12.47
C PHE A 55 6.97 -7.24 -12.61
N LEU A 56 6.67 -8.06 -11.60
CA LEU A 56 6.82 -9.52 -11.65
C LEU A 56 5.97 -10.13 -12.76
N ILE A 57 4.68 -9.77 -12.87
CA ILE A 57 3.81 -10.28 -13.92
C ILE A 57 4.27 -9.78 -15.29
N TYR A 58 4.75 -8.54 -15.42
CA TYR A 58 5.25 -8.02 -16.69
C TYR A 58 6.55 -8.71 -17.12
N MET A 59 7.50 -8.88 -16.19
CA MET A 59 8.76 -9.59 -16.41
C MET A 59 8.53 -11.07 -16.71
N LEU A 60 7.54 -11.70 -16.06
CA LEU A 60 7.13 -13.07 -16.34
C LEU A 60 6.31 -13.18 -17.64
N LYS A 61 5.56 -12.15 -18.02
CA LYS A 61 4.88 -12.07 -19.32
C LYS A 61 5.89 -11.94 -20.48
N ASP A 62 7.06 -11.34 -20.25
CA ASP A 62 8.21 -11.38 -21.17
C ASP A 62 9.04 -12.69 -21.03
N HIS A 63 8.40 -13.79 -20.60
CA HIS A 63 8.96 -15.14 -20.41
C HIS A 63 9.89 -15.63 -21.53
N GLU A 64 9.56 -15.31 -22.79
CA GLU A 64 10.31 -15.68 -23.99
C GLU A 64 11.78 -15.21 -23.91
N LYS A 65 12.04 -14.06 -23.29
CA LYS A 65 13.39 -13.51 -23.10
C LYS A 65 13.90 -13.63 -21.66
N PHE A 66 13.00 -13.71 -20.68
CA PHE A 66 13.38 -13.81 -19.26
C PHE A 66 14.05 -15.14 -18.93
N ILE A 67 13.46 -16.26 -19.35
CA ILE A 67 14.02 -17.60 -19.09
C ILE A 67 15.46 -17.71 -19.62
N PRO A 68 15.77 -17.38 -20.88
CA PRO A 68 17.15 -17.43 -21.38
C PRO A 68 18.08 -16.38 -20.75
N SER A 69 17.58 -15.24 -20.25
CA SER A 69 18.39 -14.20 -19.60
C SER A 69 18.80 -14.56 -18.17
N VAL A 70 17.87 -15.11 -17.39
CA VAL A 70 18.17 -15.68 -16.06
C VAL A 70 19.05 -16.93 -16.22
N ALA A 71 18.74 -17.77 -17.20
CA ALA A 71 19.56 -18.94 -17.51
C ALA A 71 20.98 -18.57 -17.95
N LYS A 72 21.22 -17.40 -18.57
CA LYS A 72 22.58 -16.90 -18.89
C LYS A 72 23.40 -16.49 -17.65
N LEU A 73 22.75 -16.19 -16.52
CA LEU A 73 23.41 -15.92 -15.24
C LEU A 73 23.99 -17.20 -14.60
N PHE A 74 23.56 -18.38 -15.06
CA PHE A 74 24.03 -19.68 -14.61
C PHE A 74 24.75 -20.43 -15.74
N ASN A 75 25.88 -21.10 -15.43
CA ASN A 75 26.65 -21.87 -16.41
C ASN A 75 26.57 -23.39 -16.12
N GLY A 76 26.69 -24.19 -17.18
CA GLY A 76 26.67 -25.66 -17.12
C GLY A 76 25.29 -26.26 -16.86
N ASP A 77 25.24 -27.37 -16.11
CA ASP A 77 24.02 -28.15 -15.87
C ASP A 77 22.93 -27.38 -15.11
N ARG A 78 23.33 -26.40 -14.28
CA ARG A 78 22.40 -25.52 -13.55
C ARG A 78 21.53 -24.68 -14.48
N LYS A 79 22.04 -24.31 -15.66
CA LYS A 79 21.29 -23.57 -16.68
C LYS A 79 20.09 -24.37 -17.18
N VAL A 80 20.32 -25.64 -17.48
CA VAL A 80 19.28 -26.55 -18.01
C VAL A 80 18.24 -26.82 -16.93
N PHE A 81 18.68 -27.08 -15.70
CA PHE A 81 17.79 -27.28 -14.55
C PHE A 81 16.88 -26.06 -14.29
N VAL A 82 17.44 -24.85 -14.21
CA VAL A 82 16.67 -23.61 -14.00
C VAL A 82 15.69 -23.35 -15.15
N THR A 83 16.13 -23.56 -16.39
CA THR A 83 15.27 -23.39 -17.58
C THR A 83 14.07 -24.34 -17.57
N ASN A 84 14.27 -25.60 -17.20
CA ASN A 84 13.20 -26.59 -17.12
C ASN A 84 12.24 -26.29 -15.97
N LEU A 85 12.76 -25.93 -14.79
CA LEU A 85 11.92 -25.53 -13.65
C LEU A 85 11.04 -24.32 -13.97
N LEU A 86 11.58 -23.28 -14.62
CA LEU A 86 10.78 -22.11 -15.00
C LEU A 86 9.68 -22.47 -16.02
N LYS A 87 9.94 -23.40 -16.95
CA LYS A 87 8.91 -23.92 -17.85
C LYS A 87 7.83 -24.68 -17.11
N ASP A 88 8.21 -25.52 -16.15
CA ASP A 88 7.29 -26.34 -15.36
C ASP A 88 6.38 -25.48 -14.47
N VAL A 89 6.87 -24.33 -13.98
CA VAL A 89 6.06 -23.37 -13.20
C VAL A 89 5.13 -22.53 -14.08
N ASN A 90 5.54 -22.23 -15.32
CA ASN A 90 4.75 -21.38 -16.23
C ASN A 90 3.39 -22.00 -16.59
N TYR A 91 3.35 -23.33 -16.81
CA TYR A 91 2.13 -24.05 -17.19
C TYR A 91 1.00 -23.96 -16.12
N PRO A 92 1.22 -24.32 -14.85
CA PRO A 92 0.20 -24.19 -13.81
C PRO A 92 -0.16 -22.72 -13.53
N LEU A 93 0.79 -21.80 -13.65
CA LEU A 93 0.53 -20.37 -13.44
C LEU A 93 -0.41 -19.80 -14.52
N GLN A 94 -0.22 -20.18 -15.78
CA GLN A 94 -1.11 -19.81 -16.88
C GLN A 94 -2.52 -20.37 -16.68
N SER A 95 -2.61 -21.63 -16.26
CA SER A 95 -3.90 -22.28 -15.93
C SER A 95 -4.61 -21.60 -14.76
N TYR A 96 -3.88 -21.19 -13.71
CA TYR A 96 -4.43 -20.42 -12.59
C TYR A 96 -5.00 -19.08 -13.04
N ILE A 97 -4.28 -18.33 -13.88
CA ILE A 97 -4.77 -17.04 -14.40
C ILE A 97 -6.08 -17.24 -15.19
N GLN A 98 -6.16 -18.26 -16.06
CA GLN A 98 -7.41 -18.57 -16.77
C GLN A 98 -8.54 -18.98 -15.83
N GLY A 99 -8.24 -19.77 -14.81
CA GLY A 99 -9.19 -20.13 -13.76
C GLY A 99 -9.73 -18.90 -13.03
N GLN A 100 -8.85 -18.00 -12.61
CA GLN A 100 -9.22 -16.79 -11.88
C GLN A 100 -10.06 -15.83 -12.74
N VAL A 101 -9.75 -15.70 -14.03
CA VAL A 101 -10.58 -14.92 -14.97
C VAL A 101 -11.98 -15.51 -15.05
N THR A 102 -12.10 -16.83 -15.18
CA THR A 102 -13.41 -17.52 -15.25
C THR A 102 -14.20 -17.34 -13.96
N VAL A 103 -13.55 -17.52 -12.81
CA VAL A 103 -14.15 -17.28 -11.48
C VAL A 103 -14.62 -15.83 -11.35
N SER A 104 -13.81 -14.85 -11.78
CA SER A 104 -14.17 -13.43 -11.69
C SER A 104 -15.39 -13.05 -12.52
N VAL A 105 -15.56 -13.67 -13.70
CA VAL A 105 -16.74 -13.46 -14.57
C VAL A 105 -18.00 -14.03 -13.91
N ILE A 106 -17.91 -15.26 -13.36
CA ILE A 106 -19.03 -15.88 -12.64
C ILE A 106 -19.42 -15.04 -11.43
N LEU A 107 -18.43 -14.59 -10.64
CA LEU A 107 -18.66 -13.74 -9.48
C LEU A 107 -19.31 -12.40 -9.88
N GLY A 108 -18.87 -11.79 -10.98
CA GLY A 108 -19.45 -10.57 -11.52
C GLY A 108 -20.93 -10.73 -11.92
N ILE A 109 -21.26 -11.83 -12.60
CA ILE A 109 -22.66 -12.15 -12.95
C ILE A 109 -23.49 -12.40 -11.69
N MET A 110 -22.96 -13.17 -10.73
CA MET A 110 -23.65 -13.46 -9.48
C MET A 110 -23.92 -12.20 -8.66
N LEU A 111 -22.95 -11.29 -8.59
CA LEU A 111 -23.10 -9.99 -7.94
C LEU A 111 -24.12 -9.11 -8.68
N TYR A 112 -24.10 -9.08 -10.01
CA TYR A 112 -25.08 -8.34 -10.79
C TYR A 112 -26.51 -8.80 -10.51
N ILE A 113 -26.74 -10.11 -10.49
CA ILE A 113 -28.05 -10.70 -10.17
C ILE A 113 -28.41 -10.40 -8.71
N GLY A 114 -27.50 -10.64 -7.77
CA GLY A 114 -27.72 -10.39 -6.34
C GLY A 114 -28.08 -8.94 -6.04
N TYR A 115 -27.36 -7.99 -6.65
CA TYR A 115 -27.63 -6.56 -6.49
C TYR A 115 -28.96 -6.15 -7.15
N THR A 116 -29.32 -6.76 -8.28
CA THR A 116 -30.62 -6.51 -8.94
C THR A 116 -31.78 -6.97 -8.06
N ILE A 117 -31.67 -8.14 -7.40
CA ILE A 117 -32.71 -8.65 -6.49
C ILE A 117 -32.85 -7.73 -5.26
N ILE A 118 -31.74 -7.37 -4.61
CA ILE A 118 -31.76 -6.46 -3.45
C ILE A 118 -32.31 -5.07 -3.84
N GLY A 119 -31.95 -4.57 -5.03
CA GLY A 119 -32.46 -3.32 -5.57
C GLY A 119 -33.97 -3.34 -5.80
N PHE A 120 -34.51 -4.43 -6.33
CA PHE A 120 -35.96 -4.61 -6.50
C PHE A 120 -36.70 -4.66 -5.16
N GLU A 121 -36.12 -5.31 -4.15
CA GLU A 121 -36.73 -5.41 -2.83
C GLU A 121 -36.74 -4.06 -2.10
N SER A 122 -35.62 -3.32 -2.10
CA SER A 122 -35.52 -2.00 -1.46
C SER A 122 -36.47 -0.93 -2.06
N VAL A 123 -36.69 -0.94 -3.37
CA VAL A 123 -37.64 -0.01 -4.04
C VAL A 123 -39.10 -0.38 -3.76
N PHE A 124 -39.43 -1.68 -3.66
CA PHE A 124 -40.79 -2.13 -3.38
C PHE A 124 -41.25 -1.77 -1.95
N TYR A 125 -40.36 -1.89 -0.94
CA TYR A 125 -40.69 -1.53 0.44
C TYR A 125 -40.84 -0.02 0.69
N THR A 126 -40.34 0.84 -0.21
CA THR A 126 -40.44 2.31 -0.05
C THR A 126 -41.77 2.86 -0.61
N HIS A 127 -42.57 2.03 -1.29
CA HIS A 127 -43.85 2.41 -1.90
C HIS A 127 -45.09 1.73 -1.30
N LEU A 128 -44.96 1.03 -0.17
CA LEU A 128 -46.07 0.62 0.71
C LEU A 128 -46.08 1.47 1.98
#